data_AF-W2GZU1-F1
#
_entry.id   AF-W2GZU1-F1
#
_cell.length_a   1.000
_cell.length_b   1.000
_cell.length_c   1.000
_cell.angle_alpha   90.00
_cell.angle_beta   90.00
_cell.angle_gamma   90.00
#
_symmetry.space_group_name_H-M   'P 1'
#
loop_
_entity.id
_entity.type
_entity.pdbx_description
1 polymer ?
#
loop_
_entity_poly.entity_id
_entity_poly.type
_entity_poly.pdbx_seq_one_letter_code
_entity_poly.pdbx_strand_id
1 'polypeptide(L)'
;MFLVAIARPQWLSEQNTVWDGKIGTWPFVVYELAQRKSKNRAAGTLEHKTYTVDRDIYRACLAHSVIPEIKRLWPSGKRVHLQQDNARPHVLLDDVAVMTACTDKGWDMALTVQPAYSPDCNVLDLGFFASLQTLQHRKNSRTIDE
;
A
#
# COMPACT_ATOMS: atom_id res chain seq x y z
N MET A 1 1.70 10.20 2.40
CA MET A 1 2.25 8.89 1.99
C MET A 1 1.10 7.90 1.93
N PHE A 2 1.16 6.90 1.07
CA PHE A 2 0.17 5.83 1.02
C PHE A 2 0.88 4.50 0.77
N LEU A 3 0.32 3.41 1.25
CA LEU A 3 0.79 2.05 0.96
C LEU A 3 -0.05 1.47 -0.18
N VAL A 4 0.59 0.78 -1.11
CA VAL A 4 -0.08 0.11 -2.24
C VAL A 4 0.28 -1.35 -2.23
N ALA A 5 -0.70 -2.21 -2.51
CA ALA A 5 -0.45 -3.61 -2.81
C ALA A 5 -1.03 -3.94 -4.20
N ILE A 6 -0.19 -4.51 -5.04
CA ILE A 6 -0.57 -5.12 -6.31
C ILE A 6 0.07 -6.49 -6.44
N ALA A 7 -0.54 -7.36 -7.22
CA ALA A 7 -0.04 -8.66 -7.57
C ALA A 7 0.04 -8.80 -9.09
N ARG A 8 0.71 -9.86 -9.54
CA ARG A 8 0.71 -10.22 -10.95
C ARG A 8 -0.73 -10.59 -11.38
N PRO A 9 -1.24 -10.06 -12.50
CA PRO A 9 -2.52 -10.51 -13.05
C PRO A 9 -2.54 -12.02 -13.31
N GLN A 10 -3.66 -12.67 -13.04
CA GLN A 10 -3.81 -14.12 -13.17
C GLN A 10 -5.02 -14.45 -14.03
N TRP A 11 -4.88 -15.46 -14.88
CA TRP A 11 -6.02 -16.02 -15.59
C TRP A 11 -6.85 -16.89 -14.65
N LEU A 12 -8.14 -16.60 -14.54
CA LEU A 12 -9.07 -17.37 -13.75
C LEU A 12 -9.91 -18.25 -14.67
N SER A 13 -9.56 -19.54 -14.74
CA SER A 13 -10.21 -20.48 -15.65
C SER A 13 -11.69 -20.70 -15.36
N GLU A 14 -12.09 -20.68 -14.09
CA GLU A 14 -13.48 -20.91 -13.67
C GLU A 14 -14.42 -19.77 -14.12
N GLN A 15 -13.92 -18.53 -14.14
CA GLN A 15 -14.68 -17.34 -14.53
C GLN A 15 -14.39 -16.91 -15.98
N ASN A 16 -13.51 -17.62 -16.69
CA ASN A 16 -13.04 -17.30 -18.04
C ASN A 16 -12.63 -15.82 -18.18
N THR A 17 -11.89 -15.30 -17.20
CA THR A 17 -11.53 -13.88 -17.11
C THR A 17 -10.15 -13.68 -16.49
N VAL A 18 -9.60 -12.47 -16.59
CA VAL A 18 -8.34 -12.09 -15.94
C VAL A 18 -8.64 -11.37 -14.63
N TRP A 19 -8.06 -11.86 -13.53
CA TRP A 19 -7.92 -11.09 -12.31
C TRP A 19 -6.79 -10.09 -12.48
N ASP A 20 -7.08 -8.80 -12.26
CA ASP A 20 -6.19 -7.71 -12.62
C ASP A 20 -5.04 -7.46 -11.63
N GLY A 21 -5.01 -8.20 -10.51
CA GLY A 21 -3.96 -8.10 -9.52
C GLY A 21 -4.06 -6.89 -8.59
N LYS A 22 -5.09 -6.05 -8.72
CA LYS A 22 -5.24 -4.89 -7.83
C LYS A 22 -5.75 -5.35 -6.48
N ILE A 23 -5.03 -5.00 -5.41
CA ILE A 23 -5.42 -5.34 -4.04
C ILE A 23 -5.94 -4.10 -3.33
N GLY A 24 -5.13 -3.04 -3.23
CA GLY A 24 -5.56 -1.86 -2.51
C GLY A 24 -4.55 -0.72 -2.43
N THR A 25 -5.04 0.41 -1.93
CA THR A 25 -4.26 1.61 -1.63
C THR A 25 -4.75 2.19 -0.31
N TRP A 26 -3.83 2.38 0.64
CA TRP A 26 -4.13 2.83 1.99
C TRP A 26 -3.39 4.15 2.27
N PRO A 27 -4.07 5.31 2.22
CA PRO A 27 -3.44 6.59 2.51
C PRO A 27 -3.21 6.75 4.02
N PHE A 28 -1.99 7.17 4.38
CA PHE A 28 -1.66 7.59 5.74
C PHE A 28 -2.01 9.05 5.92
N VAL A 29 -3.29 9.29 6.18
CA VAL A 29 -3.87 10.63 6.38
C VAL A 29 -4.80 10.65 7.59
N VAL A 30 -4.93 11.82 8.21
CA VAL A 30 -5.93 12.12 9.24
C VAL A 30 -6.71 13.36 8.83
N TYR A 31 -7.96 13.47 9.27
CA TYR A 31 -8.73 14.70 9.13
C TYR A 31 -8.38 15.67 10.26
N GLU A 32 -7.99 16.89 9.88
CA GLU A 32 -7.77 17.99 10.81
C GLU A 32 -8.45 19.26 10.30
N LEU A 33 -8.74 20.21 11.19
CA LEU A 33 -9.23 21.52 10.78
C LEU A 33 -8.06 22.42 10.36
N ALA A 34 -8.21 23.07 9.22
CA ALA A 34 -7.26 24.06 8.71
C ALA A 34 -7.07 25.19 9.73
N GLN A 35 -5.88 25.31 10.31
CA GLN A 35 -5.60 26.31 11.36
C GLN A 35 -5.48 27.73 10.80
N ARG A 36 -5.14 27.87 9.51
CA ARG A 36 -4.90 29.15 8.85
C ARG A 36 -5.67 29.23 7.55
N LYS A 37 -6.15 30.43 7.22
CA LYS A 37 -6.67 30.74 5.90
C LYS A 37 -5.52 30.70 4.87
N SER A 38 -5.78 30.16 3.70
CA SER A 38 -4.91 30.25 2.53
C SER A 38 -5.69 30.72 1.30
N LYS A 39 -5.01 30.91 0.17
CA LYS A 39 -5.65 31.23 -1.11
C LYS A 39 -6.65 30.13 -1.55
N ASN A 40 -6.41 28.89 -1.16
CA ASN A 40 -7.16 27.72 -1.64
C ASN A 40 -8.18 27.19 -0.62
N ARG A 41 -8.16 27.65 0.65
CA ARG A 41 -9.04 27.14 1.71
C ARG A 41 -9.20 28.13 2.87
N ALA A 42 -10.39 28.18 3.48
CA ALA A 42 -10.65 28.98 4.67
C ALA A 42 -10.07 28.31 5.93
N ALA A 43 -9.89 29.08 7.01
CA ALA A 43 -9.61 28.49 8.32
C ALA A 43 -10.85 27.72 8.81
N GLY A 44 -10.65 26.59 9.48
CA GLY A 44 -11.71 25.71 9.95
C GLY A 44 -12.25 24.73 8.92
N THR A 45 -11.73 24.70 7.68
CA THR A 45 -12.07 23.65 6.71
C THR A 45 -11.45 22.32 7.14
N LEU A 46 -12.24 21.24 7.14
CA LEU A 46 -11.73 19.90 7.40
C LEU A 46 -10.86 19.46 6.20
N GLU A 47 -9.61 19.08 6.47
CA GLU A 47 -8.63 18.73 5.46
C GLU A 47 -7.88 17.46 5.84
N HIS A 48 -7.46 16.69 4.84
CA HIS A 48 -6.50 15.62 5.07
C HIS A 48 -5.11 16.18 5.35
N LYS A 49 -4.48 15.67 6.41
CA LYS A 49 -3.06 15.86 6.67
C LYS A 49 -2.33 14.54 6.72
N THR A 50 -1.13 14.55 6.15
CA THR A 50 -0.18 13.46 6.29
C THR A 50 0.54 13.54 7.62
N TYR A 51 0.90 12.39 8.17
CA TYR A 51 1.77 12.26 9.33
C TYR A 51 2.95 11.33 8.99
N THR A 52 4.01 11.39 9.81
CA THR A 52 5.14 10.48 9.68
C THR A 52 4.72 9.08 10.06
N VAL A 53 4.98 8.12 9.17
CA VAL A 53 4.71 6.71 9.43
C VAL A 53 5.96 6.08 10.02
N ASP A 54 5.82 5.53 11.21
CA ASP A 54 6.82 4.70 11.85
C ASP A 54 6.55 3.21 11.60
N ARG A 55 7.37 2.36 12.22
CA ARG A 55 7.25 0.91 12.08
C ARG A 55 5.97 0.34 12.66
N ASP A 56 5.44 0.93 13.73
CA ASP A 56 4.24 0.41 14.40
C ASP A 56 3.00 0.71 13.56
N ILE A 57 2.91 1.91 12.99
CA ILE A 57 1.86 2.29 12.04
C ILE A 57 1.94 1.41 10.78
N TYR A 58 3.13 1.19 10.24
CA TYR A 58 3.32 0.34 9.07
C TYR A 58 2.92 -1.12 9.35
N ARG A 59 3.37 -1.68 10.49
CA ARG A 59 2.97 -3.01 10.96
C ARG A 59 1.46 -3.16 11.06
N ALA A 60 0.79 -2.20 11.71
CA ALA A 60 -0.65 -2.23 11.89
C ALA A 60 -1.38 -2.20 10.54
N CYS A 61 -0.91 -1.38 9.60
CA CYS A 61 -1.48 -1.33 8.25
C CYS A 61 -1.32 -2.68 7.53
N LEU A 62 -0.15 -3.32 7.61
CA LEU A 62 0.05 -4.65 7.03
C LEU A 62 -0.89 -5.69 7.64
N ALA A 63 -0.87 -5.81 8.97
CA ALA A 63 -1.59 -6.87 9.69
C ALA A 63 -3.12 -6.71 9.64
N HIS A 64 -3.63 -5.48 9.67
CA HIS A 64 -5.06 -5.20 9.81
C HIS A 64 -5.73 -4.67 8.56
N SER A 65 -4.97 -4.28 7.52
CA SER A 65 -5.54 -3.77 6.27
C SER A 65 -5.05 -4.54 5.05
N VAL A 66 -3.74 -4.60 4.81
CA VAL A 66 -3.20 -5.20 3.58
C VAL A 66 -3.41 -6.71 3.53
N ILE A 67 -2.96 -7.44 4.55
CA ILE A 67 -3.04 -8.90 4.57
C ILE A 67 -4.49 -9.39 4.55
N PRO A 68 -5.43 -8.84 5.35
CA PRO A 68 -6.84 -9.20 5.24
C PRO A 68 -7.41 -9.00 3.83
N GLU A 69 -7.04 -7.91 3.16
CA GLU A 69 -7.52 -7.62 1.81
C GLU A 69 -6.92 -8.55 0.76
N ILE A 70 -5.63 -8.91 0.89
CA ILE A 70 -5.02 -10.00 0.11
C ILE A 70 -5.86 -11.26 0.30
N LYS A 71 -6.13 -11.69 1.53
CA LYS A 71 -6.89 -12.92 1.80
C LYS A 71 -8.29 -12.90 1.18
N ARG A 72 -8.92 -11.72 1.12
CA ARG A 72 -10.25 -11.51 0.57
C ARG A 72 -10.28 -11.57 -0.96
N LEU A 73 -9.25 -11.03 -1.62
CA LEU A 73 -9.21 -10.85 -3.07
C LEU A 73 -8.41 -11.90 -3.81
N TRP A 74 -7.55 -12.65 -3.12
CA TRP A 74 -6.63 -13.58 -3.78
C TRP A 74 -7.38 -14.64 -4.58
N PRO A 75 -7.00 -14.89 -5.84
CA PRO A 75 -7.81 -15.69 -6.74
C PRO A 75 -7.78 -17.19 -6.47
N SER A 76 -6.61 -17.75 -6.12
CA SER A 76 -6.47 -19.19 -5.93
C SER A 76 -5.25 -19.56 -5.09
N GLY A 77 -5.34 -20.70 -4.41
CA GLY A 77 -4.32 -21.14 -3.46
C GLY A 77 -4.21 -20.21 -2.25
N LYS A 78 -3.20 -20.46 -1.42
CA LYS A 78 -2.92 -19.66 -0.22
C LYS A 78 -1.45 -19.29 -0.04
N ARG A 79 -0.62 -19.59 -1.04
CA ARG A 79 0.80 -19.29 -1.02
C ARG A 79 1.06 -17.93 -1.65
N VAL A 80 1.62 -17.00 -0.86
CA VAL A 80 1.90 -15.62 -1.31
C VAL A 80 3.26 -15.17 -0.80
N HIS A 81 4.04 -14.54 -1.67
CA HIS A 81 5.23 -13.79 -1.27
C HIS A 81 4.86 -12.30 -1.26
N LEU A 82 4.84 -11.71 -0.07
CA LEU A 82 4.60 -10.28 0.11
C LEU A 82 5.95 -9.57 0.09
N GLN A 83 6.20 -8.76 -0.93
CA GLN A 83 7.45 -8.03 -1.08
C GLN A 83 7.31 -6.61 -0.53
N GLN A 84 8.32 -6.16 0.23
CA GLN A 84 8.50 -4.76 0.66
C GLN A 84 9.92 -4.30 0.33
N ASP A 85 10.16 -2.99 0.30
CA ASP A 85 11.54 -2.45 0.22
C ASP A 85 12.23 -2.47 1.61
N ASN A 86 13.45 -1.95 1.71
CA ASN A 86 14.20 -1.91 2.97
C ASN A 86 14.15 -0.52 3.66
N ALA A 87 13.04 0.22 3.54
CA ALA A 87 12.86 1.50 4.20
C ALA A 87 12.82 1.35 5.72
N ARG A 88 13.29 2.38 6.45
CA ARG A 88 13.39 2.37 7.92
C ARG A 88 12.08 2.00 8.65
N PRO A 89 10.88 2.46 8.20
CA PRO A 89 9.61 2.10 8.82
C PRO A 89 9.18 0.65 8.54
N HIS A 90 9.83 -0.07 7.64
CA HIS A 90 9.41 -1.44 7.36
C HIS A 90 9.72 -2.37 8.51
N VAL A 91 8.87 -3.38 8.64
CA VAL A 91 9.00 -4.42 9.66
C VAL A 91 10.09 -5.42 9.27
N LEU A 92 10.63 -6.12 10.24
CA LEU A 92 11.51 -7.26 9.98
C LEU A 92 10.72 -8.42 9.39
N LEU A 93 11.41 -9.33 8.69
CA LEU A 93 10.78 -10.49 8.04
C LEU A 93 10.10 -11.43 9.04
N ASP A 94 10.56 -11.44 10.29
CA ASP A 94 10.07 -12.27 11.40
C ASP A 94 9.15 -11.50 12.36
N ASP A 95 8.63 -10.34 11.96
CA ASP A 95 7.72 -9.56 12.78
C ASP A 95 6.47 -10.35 13.17
N VAL A 96 6.31 -10.61 14.46
CA VAL A 96 5.33 -11.57 15.01
C VAL A 96 3.90 -11.23 14.59
N ALA A 97 3.51 -9.96 14.59
CA ALA A 97 2.14 -9.57 14.26
C ALA A 97 1.84 -9.81 12.78
N VAL A 98 2.80 -9.46 11.92
CA VAL A 98 2.68 -9.66 10.47
C VAL A 98 2.72 -11.14 10.12
N MET A 99 3.63 -11.91 10.70
CA MET A 99 3.72 -13.37 10.49
C MET A 99 2.45 -14.08 10.95
N THR A 100 1.91 -13.70 12.12
CA THR A 100 0.62 -14.23 12.60
C THR A 100 -0.50 -13.96 11.60
N ALA A 101 -0.62 -12.72 11.10
CA ALA A 101 -1.59 -12.37 10.09
C ALA A 101 -1.37 -13.14 8.78
N CYS A 102 -0.10 -13.32 8.36
CA CYS A 102 0.29 -14.05 7.17
C CYS A 102 -0.13 -15.52 7.20
N THR A 103 0.00 -16.19 8.35
CA THR A 103 -0.24 -17.64 8.46
C THR A 103 -1.61 -18.03 9.01
N ASP A 104 -2.39 -17.07 9.52
CA ASP A 104 -3.73 -17.31 10.06
C ASP A 104 -4.66 -17.97 9.02
N LYS A 105 -5.50 -18.91 9.48
CA LYS A 105 -6.47 -19.70 8.67
C LYS A 105 -5.82 -20.55 7.57
N GLY A 106 -4.63 -21.09 7.86
CA GLY A 106 -3.91 -22.01 6.98
C GLY A 106 -3.36 -21.32 5.73
N TRP A 107 -3.05 -20.03 5.84
CA TRP A 107 -2.35 -19.29 4.79
C TRP A 107 -0.85 -19.56 4.84
N ASP A 108 -0.21 -19.57 3.69
CA ASP A 108 1.25 -19.76 3.53
C ASP A 108 1.84 -18.49 2.93
N MET A 109 1.80 -17.41 3.70
CA MET A 109 2.34 -16.12 3.26
C MET A 109 3.69 -15.86 3.91
N ALA A 110 4.65 -15.40 3.10
CA ALA A 110 5.97 -15.03 3.55
C ALA A 110 6.26 -13.57 3.20
N LEU A 111 6.72 -12.80 4.17
CA LEU A 111 7.28 -11.48 3.91
C LEU A 111 8.66 -11.64 3.28
N THR A 112 8.97 -10.81 2.29
CA THR A 112 10.23 -10.80 1.56
C THR A 112 10.66 -9.35 1.36
N VAL A 113 11.97 -9.13 1.27
CA VAL A 113 12.55 -7.80 1.04
C VAL A 113 13.23 -7.76 -0.31
N GLN A 114 13.12 -6.62 -0.99
CA GLN A 114 13.89 -6.38 -2.19
C GLN A 114 15.39 -6.16 -1.86
N PRO A 115 16.31 -6.46 -2.80
CA PRO A 115 17.72 -6.12 -2.65
C PRO A 115 17.94 -4.61 -2.44
N ALA A 116 18.96 -4.24 -1.67
CA ALA A 116 19.27 -2.85 -1.40
C ALA A 116 19.60 -2.08 -2.70
N TYR A 117 19.03 -0.88 -2.84
CA TYR A 117 19.23 0.00 -4.01
C TYR A 117 18.76 -0.58 -5.35
N SER A 118 17.80 -1.51 -5.33
CA SER A 118 17.25 -2.16 -6.54
C SER A 118 15.77 -1.82 -6.76
N PRO A 119 15.43 -0.56 -7.15
CA PRO A 119 14.05 -0.18 -7.43
C PRO A 119 13.47 -0.91 -8.64
N ASP A 120 14.31 -1.40 -9.55
CA ASP A 120 13.94 -2.25 -10.69
C ASP A 120 13.41 -3.63 -10.26
N CYS A 121 13.71 -4.06 -9.03
CA CYS A 121 13.17 -5.28 -8.43
C CYS A 121 11.80 -5.08 -7.75
N ASN A 122 11.21 -3.88 -7.82
CA ASN A 122 9.90 -3.56 -7.26
C ASN A 122 8.94 -3.07 -8.35
N VAL A 123 7.87 -3.83 -8.59
CA VAL A 123 6.87 -3.49 -9.61
C VAL A 123 6.17 -2.14 -9.34
N LEU A 124 6.09 -1.73 -8.06
CA LEU A 124 5.49 -0.45 -7.69
C LEU A 124 6.36 0.72 -8.18
N ASP A 125 7.67 0.65 -7.95
CA ASP A 125 8.63 1.68 -8.38
C ASP A 125 8.79 1.67 -9.90
N LEU A 126 8.95 0.48 -10.49
CA LEU A 126 9.22 0.31 -11.91
C LEU A 126 8.07 0.79 -12.81
N GLY A 127 6.82 0.61 -12.37
CA GLY A 127 5.64 0.87 -13.21
C GLY A 127 4.62 1.79 -12.56
N PHE A 128 4.06 1.39 -11.43
CA PHE A 128 2.87 2.05 -10.86
C PHE A 128 3.15 3.49 -10.45
N PHE A 129 4.19 3.73 -9.66
CA PHE A 129 4.55 5.08 -9.20
C PHE A 129 5.09 5.96 -10.33
N ALA A 130 5.86 5.40 -11.27
CA ALA A 130 6.30 6.12 -12.46
C ALA A 130 5.10 6.60 -13.32
N SER A 131 4.05 5.78 -13.44
CA SER A 131 2.80 6.15 -14.11
C SER A 131 2.06 7.27 -13.36
N LEU A 132 1.92 7.16 -12.03
CA LEU A 132 1.31 8.20 -11.21
C LEU A 132 2.06 9.53 -11.30
N GLN A 133 3.39 9.50 -11.28
CA GLN A 133 4.22 10.70 -11.41
C GLN A 133 4.01 11.37 -12.77
N THR A 134 3.88 10.59 -13.85
CA THR A 134 3.57 11.11 -15.20
C THR A 134 2.22 11.83 -15.21
N LEU A 135 1.21 11.31 -14.50
CA LEU A 135 -0.09 11.96 -14.36
C LEU A 135 -0.02 13.25 -13.54
N GLN A 136 0.73 13.23 -12.43
CA GLN A 136 0.98 14.42 -11.61
C GLN A 136 1.63 15.54 -12.41
N HIS A 137 2.57 15.23 -13.32
CA HIS A 137 3.20 16.24 -14.18
C HIS A 137 2.21 16.93 -15.14
N ARG A 138 1.08 16.29 -15.48
CA ARG A 138 0.05 16.87 -16.35
C ARG A 138 -0.97 17.72 -15.58
N LYS A 139 -1.20 17.40 -14.30
CA LYS A 139 -2.18 18.10 -13.45
C LYS A 139 -1.57 18.36 -12.07
N ASN A 140 -1.34 19.63 -11.77
CA ASN A 140 -0.92 20.04 -10.43
C ASN A 140 -2.11 20.03 -9.47
N SER A 141 -2.09 19.12 -8.49
CA SER A 141 -2.95 19.19 -7.32
C SER A 141 -2.53 20.33 -6.39
N ARG A 142 -3.49 21.08 -5.87
CA ARG A 142 -3.28 22.23 -4.97
C ARG A 142 -3.56 21.90 -3.50
N THR A 143 -4.21 20.77 -3.26
CA THR A 143 -4.50 20.21 -1.93
C THR A 143 -4.33 18.68 -1.99
N ILE A 144 -4.35 18.01 -0.83
CA ILE A 144 -4.33 16.53 -0.78
C ILE A 144 -5.67 15.94 -1.28
N ASP A 145 -6.75 16.71 -1.21
CA ASP A 145 -8.10 16.30 -1.60
C ASP A 145 -8.37 16.43 -3.12
N GLU A 146 -7.44 17.03 -3.88
CA GLU A 146 -7.54 17.30 -5.34
C GLU A 146 -6.80 16.28 -6.23
#